data_AF-A0AAW0EEW2-F1
#
_entry.id   AF-A0AAW0EEW2-F1
#
_cell.length_a   1.000
_cell.length_b   1.000
_cell.length_c   1.000
_cell.angle_alpha   90.00
_cell.angle_beta   90.00
_cell.angle_gamma   90.00
#
_symmetry.space_group_name_H-M   'P 1'
#
loop_
_entity.id
_entity.type
_entity.pdbx_description
1 polymer ?
#
loop_
_entity_poly.entity_id
_entity_poly.type
_entity_poly.pdbx_seq_one_letter_code
_entity_poly.pdbx_strand_id
1 'polypeptide(L)'
;MEGPMFVISSTQILRPENAALCGLEGVPLNPAKGGGFAAIYGPDGRQLTPPVNPGEETILYADLDLDQIRTAKLLVDPVGHYSRPDLLSLHVATPPTKPAKLVKYSGDVDSGLLSKIPQLPTL
;
A
#
# COMPACT_ATOMS: atom_id res chain seq x y z
N MET A 1 0.69 1.77 17.33
CA MET A 1 0.64 2.08 15.89
C MET A 1 2.08 2.21 15.40
N GLU A 2 2.39 1.76 14.19
CA GLU A 2 3.78 1.73 13.68
C GLU A 2 4.29 3.12 13.27
N GLY A 3 3.47 3.89 12.55
CA GLY A 3 3.74 5.27 12.19
C GLY A 3 2.83 6.21 12.98
N PRO A 4 3.36 7.06 13.89
CA PRO A 4 2.54 8.07 14.58
C PRO A 4 2.12 9.18 13.60
N MET A 5 1.01 8.96 12.91
CA MET A 5 0.43 9.87 11.92
C MET A 5 -1.10 9.72 11.88
N PHE A 6 -1.78 10.74 11.37
CA PHE A 6 -3.20 10.61 11.03
C PHE A 6 -3.36 9.71 9.80
N VAL A 7 -4.35 8.83 9.84
CA VAL A 7 -4.67 7.93 8.73
C VAL A 7 -6.10 8.20 8.27
N ILE A 8 -6.26 8.43 6.97
CA ILE A 8 -7.55 8.59 6.33
C ILE A 8 -7.75 7.39 5.40
N SER A 9 -8.77 6.58 5.69
CA SER A 9 -9.19 5.49 4.82
C SER A 9 -10.46 5.92 4.09
N SER A 10 -10.41 5.85 2.76
CA SER A 10 -11.57 6.08 1.89
C SER A 10 -11.84 4.82 1.09
N THR A 11 -13.09 4.36 1.12
CA THR A 11 -13.52 3.13 0.45
C THR A 11 -14.84 3.41 -0.25
N GLN A 12 -15.01 2.80 -1.42
CA GLN A 12 -16.26 2.88 -2.17
C GLN A 12 -17.29 1.92 -1.59
N ILE A 13 -18.56 2.22 -1.84
CA ILE A 13 -19.69 1.39 -1.43
C ILE A 13 -20.32 0.78 -2.68
N LEU A 14 -20.56 -0.53 -2.65
CA LEU A 14 -21.24 -1.23 -3.72
C LEU A 14 -22.74 -1.33 -3.41
N ARG A 15 -23.54 -0.57 -4.17
CA ARG A 15 -25.01 -0.67 -4.19
C ARG A 15 -25.45 -1.78 -5.14
N PRO A 16 -26.62 -2.43 -4.94
CA PRO A 16 -27.13 -3.46 -5.85
C PRO A 16 -27.24 -3.00 -7.31
N GLU A 17 -27.65 -1.75 -7.53
CA GLU A 17 -27.75 -1.13 -8.85
C GLU A 17 -26.38 -1.05 -9.56
N ASN A 18 -25.32 -0.79 -8.80
CA ASN A 18 -23.96 -0.69 -9.32
C ASN A 18 -23.30 -2.06 -9.51
N ALA A 19 -23.72 -3.07 -8.74
CA ALA A 19 -23.18 -4.42 -8.84
C ALA A 19 -23.41 -5.04 -10.22
N ALA A 20 -24.58 -4.80 -10.83
CA ALA A 20 -24.89 -5.21 -12.19
C ALA A 20 -23.98 -4.53 -13.23
N LEU A 21 -23.77 -3.20 -13.09
CA LEU A 21 -22.89 -2.43 -13.98
C LEU A 21 -21.44 -2.90 -13.92
N CYS A 22 -20.98 -3.34 -12.75
CA CYS A 22 -19.64 -3.88 -12.55
C CYS A 22 -19.51 -5.37 -12.92
N GLY A 23 -20.58 -6.04 -13.37
CA GLY A 23 -20.57 -7.46 -13.72
C GLY A 23 -20.33 -8.38 -12.52
N LEU A 24 -20.77 -7.97 -11.32
CA LEU A 24 -20.54 -8.70 -10.06
C LEU A 24 -21.70 -9.62 -9.65
N GLU A 25 -22.70 -9.80 -10.52
CA GLU A 25 -23.81 -10.70 -10.27
C GLU A 25 -23.34 -12.16 -10.19
N GLY A 26 -23.74 -12.88 -9.13
CA GLY A 26 -23.39 -14.29 -8.92
C GLY A 26 -21.92 -14.54 -8.51
N VAL A 27 -21.11 -13.50 -8.35
CA VAL A 27 -19.72 -13.63 -7.89
C VAL A 27 -19.70 -13.84 -6.37
N PRO A 28 -19.07 -14.90 -5.84
CA PRO A 28 -19.02 -15.17 -4.40
C PRO A 28 -18.39 -14.06 -3.54
N LEU A 29 -17.53 -13.23 -4.14
CA LEU A 29 -16.87 -12.10 -3.48
C LEU A 29 -17.70 -10.81 -3.50
N ASN A 30 -18.88 -10.81 -4.12
CA ASN A 30 -19.76 -9.65 -4.09
C ASN A 30 -20.28 -9.48 -2.66
N PRO A 31 -20.02 -8.35 -1.98
CA PRO A 31 -20.51 -8.12 -0.61
C PRO A 31 -22.04 -8.03 -0.53
N ALA A 32 -22.75 -8.11 -1.68
CA ALA A 32 -24.20 -8.02 -1.89
C ALA A 32 -24.79 -6.64 -1.56
N LYS A 33 -24.38 -6.03 -0.45
CA LYS A 33 -24.61 -4.63 -0.07
C LYS A 33 -23.44 -4.16 0.78
N GLY A 34 -22.76 -3.10 0.35
CA GLY A 34 -21.80 -2.38 1.20
C GLY A 34 -20.34 -2.50 0.78
N GLY A 35 -19.46 -2.77 1.75
CA GLY A 35 -18.00 -2.74 1.57
C GLY A 35 -17.35 -1.40 1.95
N GLY A 36 -18.12 -0.44 2.44
CA GLY A 36 -17.60 0.78 3.02
C GLY A 36 -16.97 0.56 4.39
N PHE A 37 -15.74 1.03 4.55
CA PHE A 37 -14.98 1.07 5.80
C PHE A 37 -14.23 2.41 5.93
N ALA A 38 -14.84 3.49 5.43
CA ALA A 38 -14.27 4.82 5.53
C ALA A 38 -14.13 5.22 7.01
N ALA A 39 -12.96 5.73 7.38
CA ALA A 39 -12.65 6.08 8.76
C ALA A 39 -11.44 7.02 8.82
N ILE A 40 -11.38 7.83 9.88
CA ILE A 40 -10.21 8.66 10.20
C ILE A 40 -9.65 8.20 11.54
N TYR A 41 -8.34 8.00 11.60
CA TYR A 41 -7.62 7.56 12.80
C TYR A 41 -6.58 8.59 13.22
N GLY A 42 -6.43 8.75 14.54
CA GLY A 42 -5.39 9.55 15.17
C GLY A 42 -4.03 8.85 15.21
N PRO A 43 -2.95 9.59 15.48
CA PRO A 43 -1.58 9.06 15.58
C PRO A 43 -1.38 8.08 16.75
N ASP A 44 -2.30 8.08 17.70
CA ASP A 44 -2.37 7.13 18.82
C ASP A 44 -3.12 5.83 18.47
N GLY A 45 -3.72 5.74 17.27
CA GLY A 45 -4.53 4.63 16.80
C GLY A 45 -6.00 4.69 17.16
N ARG A 46 -6.48 5.76 17.82
CA ARG A 46 -7.92 5.92 18.09
C ARG A 46 -8.66 6.32 16.83
N GLN A 47 -9.86 5.78 16.65
CA GLN A 47 -10.76 6.23 15.60
C GLN A 47 -11.37 7.58 15.99
N LEU A 48 -11.23 8.59 15.13
CA LEU A 48 -11.71 9.95 15.36
C LEU A 48 -13.13 10.17 14.84
N THR A 49 -13.62 9.25 14.00
CA THR A 49 -14.97 9.30 13.43
C THR A 49 -15.84 8.20 14.03
N PRO A 50 -17.17 8.37 14.09
CA PRO A 50 -18.07 7.28 14.43
C PRO A 50 -17.96 6.13 13.40
N PRO A 51 -18.21 4.87 13.81
CA PRO A 51 -18.35 3.76 12.87
C PRO A 51 -19.48 4.04 11.88
N VAL A 52 -19.23 3.81 10.59
CA VAL A 52 -20.21 3.97 9.51
C VAL A 52 -20.74 2.60 9.12
N ASN A 53 -22.04 2.53 8.79
CA ASN A 53 -22.60 1.31 8.22
C ASN A 53 -21.95 1.03 6.85
N PRO A 54 -21.45 -0.19 6.57
CA PRO A 54 -20.78 -0.47 5.30
C PRO A 54 -21.60 -0.21 4.03
N GLY A 55 -22.92 -0.12 4.13
CA GLY A 55 -23.84 0.18 3.02
C GLY A 55 -24.24 1.65 2.88
N GLU A 56 -23.77 2.54 3.77
CA GLU A 56 -24.23 3.93 3.85
C GLU A 56 -23.20 4.93 3.32
N GLU A 57 -23.57 5.68 2.28
CA GLU A 57 -22.76 6.78 1.77
C GLU A 57 -22.71 7.91 2.79
N THR A 58 -21.49 8.21 3.26
CA THR A 58 -21.28 9.16 4.34
C THR A 58 -20.06 10.01 4.05
N ILE A 59 -20.14 11.30 4.37
CA ILE A 59 -18.98 12.18 4.43
C ILE A 59 -18.53 12.26 5.88
N LEU A 60 -17.26 11.91 6.13
CA LEU A 60 -16.66 11.92 7.45
C LEU A 60 -15.85 13.19 7.67
N TYR A 61 -16.02 13.79 8.84
CA TYR A 61 -15.31 14.97 9.28
C TYR A 61 -14.62 14.69 10.61
N ALA A 62 -13.41 15.21 10.78
CA ALA A 62 -12.66 15.17 12.04
C ALA A 62 -11.73 16.38 12.11
N ASP A 63 -11.59 16.97 13.29
CA ASP A 63 -10.61 18.02 13.56
C ASP A 63 -9.26 17.39 13.92
N LEU A 64 -8.21 17.81 13.23
CA LEU A 64 -6.87 17.24 13.39
C LEU A 64 -5.95 18.24 14.08
N ASP A 65 -5.61 17.96 15.34
CA ASP A 65 -4.54 18.67 16.04
C ASP A 65 -3.18 18.02 15.72
N LEU A 66 -2.38 18.72 14.92
CA LEU A 66 -1.08 18.22 14.45
C LEU A 66 -0.04 18.08 15.58
N ASP A 67 -0.22 18.75 16.72
CA ASP A 67 0.70 18.59 17.85
C ASP A 67 0.59 17.21 18.51
N GLN A 68 -0.52 16.49 18.29
CA GLN A 68 -0.66 15.10 18.73
C GLN A 68 0.37 14.17 18.09
N ILE A 69 0.86 14.48 16.88
CA ILE A 69 1.93 13.71 16.22
C ILE A 69 3.22 13.79 17.05
N ARG A 70 3.55 14.98 17.55
CA ARG A 70 4.73 15.18 18.40
C ARG A 70 4.62 14.35 19.67
N THR A 71 3.48 14.42 20.33
CA THR A 71 3.21 13.65 21.56
C THR A 71 3.30 12.15 21.32
N ALA A 72 2.76 11.63 20.21
CA ALA A 72 2.84 10.21 19.87
C ALA A 72 4.28 9.75 19.58
N LYS A 73 5.09 10.57 18.90
CA LYS A 73 6.51 10.29 18.64
C LYS A 73 7.38 10.26 19.91
N LEU A 74 7.00 10.99 20.96
CA LEU A 74 7.69 10.89 22.25
C LEU A 74 7.63 9.47 22.82
N LEU A 75 6.54 8.73 22.56
CA LEU A 75 6.39 7.34 23.00
C LEU A 75 7.10 6.37 22.06
N VAL A 76 6.85 6.46 20.75
CA VAL A 76 7.42 5.56 19.75
C VAL A 76 7.76 6.34 18.47
N ASP A 77 9.06 6.55 18.20
CA ASP A 77 9.54 7.15 16.96
C ASP A 77 10.43 6.17 16.19
N PRO A 78 9.89 5.44 15.19
CA PRO A 78 10.60 4.35 14.51
C PRO A 78 11.84 4.79 13.73
N VAL A 79 11.91 6.05 13.31
CA VAL A 79 13.07 6.63 12.60
C VAL A 79 13.92 7.52 13.50
N GLY A 80 13.49 7.74 14.75
CA GLY A 80 14.17 8.57 15.74
C GLY A 80 14.79 7.72 16.83
N HIS A 81 14.39 7.98 18.08
CA HIS A 81 15.00 7.36 19.27
C HIS A 81 14.81 5.85 19.38
N TYR A 82 13.76 5.30 18.75
CA TYR A 82 13.53 3.85 18.73
C TYR A 82 14.37 3.15 17.64
N SER A 83 14.96 3.91 16.72
CA SER A 83 15.78 3.35 15.64
C SER A 83 17.14 2.84 16.15
N ARG A 84 17.65 1.78 15.51
CA ARG A 84 19.00 1.24 15.72
C ARG A 84 19.78 1.30 14.42
N PRO A 85 20.24 2.50 14.00
CA PRO A 85 20.96 2.67 12.74
C PRO A 85 22.30 1.93 12.71
N ASP A 86 22.81 1.53 13.87
CA ASP A 86 23.98 0.65 14.02
C ASP A 86 23.70 -0.82 13.68
N LEU A 87 22.43 -1.25 13.66
CA LEU A 87 22.03 -2.61 13.33
C LEU A 87 21.46 -2.76 11.92
N LEU A 88 20.63 -1.81 11.48
CA LEU A 88 19.94 -1.90 10.19
C LEU A 88 19.81 -0.51 9.55
N SER A 89 20.19 -0.42 8.28
CA SER A 89 19.89 0.72 7.41
C SER A 89 19.15 0.26 6.14
N LEU A 90 18.16 1.03 5.70
CA LEU A 90 17.45 0.81 4.44
C LEU A 90 17.90 1.85 3.40
N HIS A 91 18.56 1.39 2.34
CA HIS A 91 18.97 2.23 1.22
C HIS A 91 18.02 2.01 0.03
N VAL A 92 17.24 3.03 -0.33
CA VAL A 92 16.31 2.97 -1.47
C VAL A 92 16.97 3.60 -2.69
N ALA A 93 17.09 2.84 -3.78
CA ALA A 93 17.51 3.37 -5.07
C ALA A 93 16.37 4.20 -5.69
N THR A 94 16.58 5.51 -5.81
CA THR A 94 15.64 6.46 -6.43
C THR A 94 15.65 6.53 -7.96
N PRO A 95 16.75 6.29 -8.71
CA PRO A 95 16.65 6.33 -10.16
C PRO A 95 15.82 5.14 -10.67
N PRO A 96 14.99 5.33 -11.70
CA PRO A 96 14.24 4.22 -12.29
C PRO A 96 15.22 3.17 -12.80
N THR A 97 15.20 2.00 -12.19
CA THR A 97 15.96 0.84 -12.66
C THR A 97 15.41 0.48 -14.04
N LYS A 98 16.24 0.53 -15.08
CA LYS A 98 15.80 0.18 -16.43
C LYS A 98 15.27 -1.25 -16.39
N PRO A 99 14.03 -1.52 -16.85
CA PRO A 99 13.52 -2.88 -16.93
C PRO A 99 14.46 -3.73 -17.77
N ALA A 100 14.57 -5.02 -17.44
CA ALA A 100 15.34 -5.97 -18.23
C ALA A 100 14.85 -5.92 -19.69
N LYS A 101 15.76 -5.70 -20.63
CA LYS A 101 15.42 -5.74 -22.06
C LYS A 101 15.26 -7.20 -22.46
N LEU A 102 14.06 -7.59 -22.88
CA LEU A 102 13.84 -8.87 -23.53
C LEU A 102 14.64 -8.89 -24.84
N VAL A 103 15.72 -9.67 -24.86
CA VAL A 103 16.46 -9.97 -26.09
C VAL A 103 15.78 -11.18 -26.72
N LYS A 104 14.96 -10.97 -27.75
CA LYS A 104 14.42 -12.06 -28.57
C LYS A 104 15.50 -12.47 -29.57
N TYR A 105 15.97 -13.71 -29.46
CA TYR A 105 16.86 -14.30 -30.45
C TYR A 105 16.02 -14.76 -31.65
N SER A 106 16.23 -14.17 -32.84
CA SER A 106 15.60 -14.62 -34.09
C SER A 106 16.66 -15.23 -35.01
N GLY A 107 17.23 -16.35 -34.58
CA GLY A 107 18.07 -17.20 -35.42
C GLY A 107 17.64 -18.65 -35.24
N ASP A 108 17.74 -19.45 -36.30
CA ASP A 108 17.67 -20.90 -36.20
C ASP A 108 18.72 -21.36 -35.18
N VAL A 109 18.33 -22.30 -34.31
CA VAL A 109 19.07 -22.66 -33.09
C VAL A 109 20.39 -23.35 -33.43
N ASP A 110 21.45 -22.57 -33.59
CA ASP A 110 22.83 -23.03 -33.39
C ASP A 110 23.12 -23.04 -31.89
N SER A 111 23.03 -24.21 -31.28
CA SER A 111 23.31 -24.49 -29.86
C SER A 111 24.75 -24.13 -29.42
N GLY A 112 25.60 -23.62 -30.31
CA GLY A 112 26.96 -23.15 -30.02
C GLY A 112 27.06 -21.75 -29.41
N LEU A 113 26.02 -20.90 -29.47
CA LEU A 113 26.11 -19.49 -29.05
C LEU A 113 25.89 -19.23 -27.54
N LEU A 114 25.32 -20.18 -26.80
CA LEU A 114 25.25 -20.13 -25.33
C LEU A 114 26.64 -20.10 -24.67
N SER A 115 27.66 -20.61 -25.36
CA SER A 115 29.06 -20.60 -24.91
C SER A 115 29.74 -19.21 -25.00
N LYS A 116 29.13 -18.25 -25.71
CA LYS A 116 29.70 -16.90 -25.96
C LYS A 116 29.09 -15.80 -25.09
N ILE A 117 28.21 -16.14 -24.16
CA ILE A 117 27.71 -15.19 -23.17
C ILE A 117 28.90 -14.82 -22.25
N PRO A 118 29.28 -13.53 -22.13
CA PRO A 118 30.27 -13.13 -21.15
C PRO A 118 29.74 -13.49 -19.76
N GLN A 119 30.43 -14.39 -19.07
CA GLN A 119 30.08 -14.73 -17.69
C GLN A 119 30.26 -13.47 -16.85
N LEU A 120 29.18 -13.03 -16.18
CA LEU A 120 29.27 -11.94 -15.20
C LEU A 120 30.28 -12.36 -14.12
N PRO A 121 31.14 -11.44 -13.65
CA PRO A 121 32.10 -11.78 -12.63
C PRO A 121 31.36 -12.22 -11.37
N THR A 122 31.69 -13.42 -10.89
CA THR A 122 31.27 -13.91 -9.59
C THR A 122 31.84 -12.97 -8.53
N LEU A 123 30.98 -12.49 -7.63
CA LEU A 123 31.41 -11.79 -6.40
C LEU A 123 32.31 -12.69 -5.56
#